data_AF-A0A321L4B9-F1
#
_entry.id   AF-A0A321L4B9-F1
#
_cell.length_a   1.000
_cell.length_b   1.000
_cell.length_c   1.000
_cell.angle_alpha   90.00
_cell.angle_beta   90.00
_cell.angle_gamma   90.00
#
_symmetry.space_group_name_H-M   'P 1'
#
loop_
_entity.id
_entity.type
_entity.pdbx_description
1 polymer ?
#
loop_
_entity_poly.entity_id
_entity_poly.type
_entity_poly.pdbx_seq_one_letter_code
_entity_poly.pdbx_strand_id
1 'polypeptide(L)'
;MSLYLLPLRPLRPPLEDLGEIDLSGIHWVIVGGESGHGARPMKREWVVNILRQCCDYGTKFFFKQWGGVHKSKTGRLLDGRTYDEFPDVLRMPMPDFTARHAYATADASLS
;
A
#
# COMPACT_ATOMS: atom_id res chain seq x y z
N MET A 1 10.28 1.07 -4.44
CA MET A 1 9.13 0.26 -3.99
C MET A 1 8.29 1.14 -3.10
N SER A 2 6.98 1.23 -3.31
CA SER A 2 6.06 1.96 -2.45
C SER A 2 5.33 0.98 -1.54
N LEU A 3 5.47 1.17 -0.23
CA LEU A 3 4.76 0.45 0.81
C LEU A 3 3.81 1.43 1.49
N TYR A 4 2.52 1.14 1.47
CA TYR A 4 1.52 1.92 2.21
C TYR A 4 1.03 1.08 3.39
N LEU A 5 1.11 1.65 4.59
CA LEU A 5 0.68 1.04 5.84
C LEU A 5 -0.36 1.96 6.48
N LEU A 6 -1.65 1.69 6.32
CA LEU A 6 -2.67 2.42 7.09
C LEU A 6 -2.63 1.87 8.54
N PRO A 7 -2.53 2.71 9.59
CA PRO A 7 -2.98 4.12 9.68
C PRO A 7 -1.88 5.21 9.59
N LEU A 8 -0.65 4.91 9.15
CA LEU A 8 0.48 5.86 9.23
C LEU A 8 1.13 6.19 7.88
N ARG A 9 1.89 7.29 7.84
CA ARG A 9 2.48 7.91 6.63
C ARG A 9 3.11 6.87 5.68
N PRO A 10 3.02 7.08 4.34
CA PRO A 10 3.67 6.20 3.37
C PRO A 10 5.16 6.13 3.63
N LEU A 11 5.64 4.97 4.06
CA LEU A 11 7.07 4.72 4.20
C LEU A 11 7.65 4.63 2.79
N ARG A 12 8.69 5.41 2.48
CA ARG A 12 9.54 5.16 1.33
C ARG A 12 10.69 4.26 1.81
N PRO A 13 10.65 2.95 1.55
CA PRO A 13 11.68 2.04 1.99
C PRO A 13 13.05 2.40 1.38
N PRO A 14 14.16 2.09 2.08
CA PRO A 14 15.47 1.98 1.44
C PRO A 14 15.43 0.97 0.28
N LEU A 15 16.44 1.01 -0.60
CA LEU A 15 16.59 0.21 -1.84
C LEU A 15 16.75 -1.31 -1.59
N GLU A 16 16.39 -1.78 -0.41
CA GLU A 16 16.87 -3.01 0.20
C GLU A 16 15.70 -3.76 0.84
N ASP A 17 15.97 -4.97 1.30
CA ASP A 17 14.99 -5.73 2.07
C ASP A 17 14.60 -4.92 3.31
N LEU A 18 13.30 -4.80 3.56
CA LEU A 18 12.78 -4.07 4.71
C LEU A 18 13.09 -4.77 6.04
N GLY A 19 13.61 -5.99 5.98
CA GLY A 19 13.92 -6.78 7.17
C GLY A 19 12.63 -7.10 7.91
N GLU A 20 12.67 -7.07 9.24
CA GLU A 20 11.47 -7.25 10.06
C GLU A 20 10.78 -5.91 10.29
N ILE A 21 9.50 -5.86 9.88
CA ILE A 21 8.61 -4.72 10.06
C ILE A 21 7.67 -5.06 11.20
N ASP A 22 7.60 -4.18 12.21
CA ASP A 22 6.55 -4.26 13.21
C ASP A 22 5.22 -3.84 12.57
N LEU A 23 4.36 -4.83 12.33
CA LEU A 23 3.01 -4.64 11.78
C LEU A 23 1.94 -4.56 12.87
N SER A 24 2.33 -4.40 14.14
CA SER A 24 1.37 -4.24 15.23
C SER A 24 0.46 -3.01 15.01
N GLY A 25 -0.86 -3.24 15.05
CA GLY A 25 -1.86 -2.20 14.76
C GLY A 25 -2.01 -1.83 13.28
N ILE A 26 -1.25 -2.45 12.37
CA ILE A 26 -1.40 -2.29 10.94
C ILE A 26 -2.33 -3.38 10.42
N HIS A 27 -3.50 -2.95 9.95
CA HIS A 27 -4.53 -3.86 9.45
C HIS A 27 -4.42 -4.12 7.94
N TRP A 28 -3.76 -3.23 7.21
CA TRP A 28 -3.65 -3.34 5.76
C TRP A 28 -2.31 -2.83 5.23
N VAL A 29 -1.68 -3.68 4.44
CA VAL A 29 -0.40 -3.45 3.78
C VAL A 29 -0.60 -3.50 2.28
N ILE A 30 -0.19 -2.41 1.60
CA ILE A 30 -0.22 -2.32 0.14
C ILE A 30 1.21 -2.26 -0.37
N VAL A 31 1.59 -3.22 -1.21
CA VAL A 31 2.91 -3.27 -1.85
C VAL A 31 2.79 -3.01 -3.34
N GLY A 32 3.66 -2.14 -3.87
CA GLY A 32 3.82 -1.98 -5.31
C GLY A 32 5.16 -1.39 -5.69
N GLY A 33 5.62 -1.66 -6.90
CA GLY A 33 6.82 -1.04 -7.44
C GLY A 33 6.58 0.38 -7.94
N GLU A 34 7.66 1.15 -8.07
CA GLU A 34 7.65 2.52 -8.60
C GLU A 34 7.44 2.52 -10.12
N SER A 35 6.81 3.56 -10.64
CA SER A 35 6.58 3.77 -12.08
C SER A 35 7.32 5.01 -12.58
N GLY A 36 7.71 5.01 -13.85
CA GLY A 36 8.31 6.16 -14.53
C GLY A 36 9.82 6.02 -14.83
N HIS A 37 10.40 7.08 -15.40
CA HIS A 37 11.82 7.14 -15.69
C HIS A 37 12.61 7.16 -14.36
N GLY A 38 13.58 6.26 -14.21
CA GLY A 38 14.29 6.08 -12.93
C GLY A 38 13.53 5.23 -11.90
N ALA A 39 12.47 4.53 -12.30
CA ALA A 39 11.78 3.58 -11.43
C ALA A 39 12.77 2.54 -10.89
N ARG A 40 12.83 2.43 -9.56
CA ARG A 40 13.74 1.51 -8.89
C ARG A 40 13.31 0.06 -9.14
N PRO A 41 14.25 -0.86 -9.41
CA PRO A 41 13.93 -2.28 -9.56
C PRO A 41 13.36 -2.80 -8.24
N MET A 42 12.26 -3.56 -8.33
CA MET A 42 11.68 -4.25 -7.19
C MET A 42 12.05 -5.72 -7.30
N LYS A 43 12.63 -6.28 -6.23
CA LYS A 43 12.98 -7.69 -6.16
C LYS A 43 11.82 -8.51 -5.64
N ARG A 44 11.70 -9.75 -6.12
CA ARG A 44 10.63 -10.68 -5.72
C ARG A 44 10.74 -11.03 -4.24
N GLU A 45 11.97 -11.22 -3.77
CA GLU A 45 12.29 -11.64 -2.41
C GLU A 45 11.74 -10.65 -1.37
N TRP A 46 11.76 -9.36 -1.69
CA TRP A 46 11.21 -8.31 -0.82
C TRP A 46 9.69 -8.42 -0.67
N VAL A 47 8.98 -8.63 -1.79
CA VAL A 47 7.51 -8.76 -1.76
C VAL A 47 7.10 -10.02 -1.00
N VAL A 48 7.84 -11.12 -1.21
CA VAL A 48 7.62 -12.39 -0.50
C VAL A 48 7.90 -12.25 1.00
N ASN A 49 8.96 -11.53 1.39
CA ASN A 49 9.26 -11.28 2.80
C ASN A 49 8.12 -10.49 3.48
N ILE A 50 7.63 -9.42 2.84
CA ILE A 50 6.51 -8.61 3.36
C ILE A 50 5.23 -9.46 3.45
N LEU A 51 4.93 -10.27 2.42
CA LEU A 51 3.78 -11.17 2.45
C LEU A 51 3.85 -12.13 3.63
N ARG A 52 5.02 -12.74 3.86
CA ARG A 52 5.24 -13.64 4.99
C ARG A 52 4.97 -12.94 6.32
N GLN A 53 5.51 -11.74 6.50
CA GLN A 53 5.28 -10.95 7.72
C GLN A 53 3.79 -10.60 7.87
N CYS A 54 3.10 -10.24 6.79
CA CYS A 54 1.65 -10.00 6.87
C CYS A 54 0.88 -11.25 7.32
N CYS A 55 1.28 -12.43 6.84
CA CYS A 55 0.69 -13.70 7.31
C CYS A 55 0.98 -13.95 8.80
N ASP A 56 2.20 -13.69 9.26
CA ASP A 56 2.59 -13.90 10.67
C ASP A 56 1.83 -12.96 11.63
N TYR A 57 1.56 -11.72 11.22
CA TYR A 57 0.80 -10.73 12.01
C TYR A 57 -0.72 -10.77 11.78
N GLY A 58 -1.22 -11.57 10.83
CA GLY A 58 -2.63 -11.59 10.44
C GLY A 58 -3.10 -10.31 9.73
N THR A 59 -2.17 -9.53 9.18
CA THR A 59 -2.41 -8.27 8.47
C THR A 59 -2.86 -8.54 7.03
N LYS A 60 -3.84 -7.78 6.53
CA LYS A 60 -4.30 -7.89 5.14
C LYS A 60 -3.23 -7.41 4.18
N PHE A 61 -3.00 -8.15 3.10
CA PHE A 61 -1.98 -7.86 2.10
C PHE A 61 -2.57 -7.62 0.71
N PHE A 62 -2.20 -6.48 0.11
CA PHE A 62 -2.59 -6.11 -1.24
C PHE A 62 -1.36 -5.85 -2.11
N PHE A 63 -1.24 -6.62 -3.20
CA PHE A 63 -0.21 -6.41 -4.20
C PHE A 63 -0.77 -5.63 -5.39
N LYS A 64 -0.30 -4.39 -5.53
CA LYS A 64 -0.82 -3.44 -6.53
C LYS A 64 -0.25 -3.73 -7.91
N GLN A 65 1.07 -3.59 -8.09
CA GLN A 65 1.77 -3.89 -9.34
C GLN A 65 3.27 -4.07 -9.14
N TRP A 66 3.92 -4.72 -10.10
CA TRP A 66 5.37 -4.62 -10.26
C TRP A 66 5.77 -3.25 -10.85
N GLY A 67 6.94 -2.75 -10.45
CA GLY A 67 7.46 -1.47 -10.91
C GLY A 67 8.14 -1.54 -12.28
N GLY A 68 8.76 -0.43 -12.68
CA GLY A 68 9.56 -0.33 -13.90
C GLY A 68 8.94 0.54 -14.99
N VAL A 69 9.69 0.69 -16.08
CA VAL A 69 9.34 1.59 -17.20
C VAL A 69 8.11 1.10 -17.97
N HIS A 70 7.91 -0.22 -18.06
CA HIS A 70 6.77 -0.85 -18.77
C HIS A 70 5.75 -1.50 -17.84
N LYS A 71 5.15 -0.70 -16.95
CA LYS A 71 4.14 -1.11 -15.95
C LYS A 71 2.98 -1.97 -16.48
N SER A 72 2.65 -1.85 -17.77
CA SER A 72 1.59 -2.64 -18.42
C SER A 72 1.96 -4.09 -18.69
N LYS A 73 3.27 -4.41 -18.78
CA LYS A 73 3.76 -5.76 -19.02
C LYS A 73 4.01 -6.54 -17.74
N THR A 74 4.30 -5.82 -16.65
CA THR A 74 4.75 -6.40 -15.40
C THR A 74 3.60 -6.93 -14.53
N GLY A 75 2.38 -6.42 -14.70
CA GLY A 75 1.16 -7.01 -14.13
C GLY A 75 1.06 -7.01 -12.60
N ARG A 76 0.10 -7.78 -12.09
CA ARG A 76 -0.27 -7.89 -10.65
C ARG A 76 -0.03 -9.29 -10.06
N LEU A 77 0.61 -10.17 -10.82
CA LEU A 77 0.83 -11.54 -10.42
C LEU A 77 2.09 -11.64 -9.58
N LEU A 78 1.95 -12.09 -8.34
CA LEU A 78 3.03 -12.59 -7.52
C LEU A 78 2.90 -14.11 -7.51
N ASP A 79 3.87 -14.80 -8.09
CA ASP A 79 3.92 -16.27 -8.16
C ASP A 79 2.69 -16.91 -8.83
N GLY A 80 2.16 -16.24 -9.86
CA GLY A 80 0.98 -16.69 -10.59
C GLY A 80 -0.35 -16.41 -9.89
N ARG A 81 -0.33 -15.72 -8.74
CA ARG A 81 -1.52 -15.35 -7.96
C ARG A 81 -1.63 -13.83 -7.78
N THR A 82 -2.85 -13.30 -7.73
CA THR A 82 -3.10 -11.93 -7.30
C THR A 82 -3.41 -11.89 -5.80
N TYR A 83 -2.95 -10.83 -5.14
CA TYR A 83 -3.19 -10.60 -3.73
C TYR A 83 -4.00 -9.31 -3.62
N ASP A 84 -5.30 -9.45 -3.38
CA ASP A 84 -6.30 -8.38 -3.47
C ASP A 84 -7.05 -8.20 -2.15
N GLU A 85 -6.41 -8.46 -1.02
CA GLU A 85 -7.09 -8.38 0.28
C GLU A 85 -7.43 -6.93 0.61
N PHE A 86 -8.65 -6.71 1.09
CA PHE A 86 -9.13 -5.43 1.58
C PHE A 86 -9.32 -5.48 3.10
N PRO A 87 -9.12 -4.36 3.81
CA PRO A 87 -9.50 -4.27 5.20
C PRO A 87 -11.01 -4.37 5.33
N ASP A 88 -11.49 -4.81 6.49
CA ASP A 88 -12.90 -4.76 6.80
C ASP A 88 -13.35 -3.30 6.70
N VAL A 89 -14.27 -3.04 5.77
CA VAL A 89 -14.77 -1.70 5.52
C VAL A 89 -15.52 -1.29 6.78
N LEU A 90 -14.93 -0.40 7.59
CA LEU A 90 -15.73 0.40 8.51
C LEU A 90 -16.73 1.12 7.61
N ARG A 91 -18.00 0.71 7.65
CA ARG A 91 -19.10 1.45 7.05
C ARG A 91 -19.23 2.76 7.82
N MET A 92 -18.34 3.70 7.54
CA MET A 92 -18.60 5.07 7.86
C MET A 92 -19.72 5.49 6.91
N PRO A 93 -20.88 5.95 7.40
CA PRO A 93 -21.90 6.48 6.52
C PRO A 93 -21.23 7.59 5.70
N MET A 94 -21.28 7.45 4.37
CA MET A 94 -20.75 8.46 3.47
C MET A 94 -21.36 9.80 3.87
N PRO A 95 -20.56 10.81 4.29
CA PRO A 95 -21.11 12.11 4.63
C PRO A 95 -21.89 12.64 3.44
N ASP A 96 -23.01 13.30 3.70
CA ASP A 96 -23.78 13.94 2.65
C ASP A 96 -22.95 15.06 1.98
N PHE A 97 -23.50 15.62 0.89
CA PHE A 97 -22.80 16.64 0.12
C PHE A 97 -22.49 17.89 0.94
N THR A 98 -23.38 18.27 1.86
CA THR A 98 -23.22 19.43 2.74
C THR A 98 -22.04 19.22 3.70
N ALA A 99 -21.99 18.05 4.32
CA ALA A 99 -20.90 17.66 5.21
C ALA A 99 -19.55 17.61 4.46
N ARG A 100 -19.52 17.07 3.23
CA ARG A 100 -18.29 17.06 2.40
C ARG A 100 -17.78 18.46 2.09
N HIS A 101 -18.69 19.39 1.79
CA HIS A 101 -18.31 20.78 1.49
C HIS A 101 -17.77 21.49 2.73
N ALA A 102 -18.36 21.24 3.90
CA ALA A 102 -17.91 21.79 5.17
C ALA A 102 -16.49 21.30 5.57
N TYR A 103 -16.16 20.03 5.31
CA TYR A 103 -14.80 19.53 5.54
C TYR A 103 -13.77 20.17 4.61
N ALA A 104 -14.13 20.40 3.34
CA ALA A 104 -13.24 21.03 2.36
C ALA A 104 -12.98 22.52 2.68
N THR A 105 -13.95 23.22 3.25
CA THR A 105 -13.79 24.63 3.66
C THR A 105 -13.14 24.79 5.03
N ALA A 106 -13.34 23.84 5.95
CA ALA A 106 -12.70 23.83 7.26
C ALA A 106 -11.16 23.65 7.16
N ASP A 107 -10.68 22.85 6.21
CA ASP A 107 -9.24 22.64 5.96
C ASP A 107 -8.57 23.89 5.34
N ALA A 108 -9.33 24.66 4.54
CA ALA A 108 -8.88 25.92 3.95
C ALA A 108 -8.77 27.09 4.96
N SER A 109 -9.31 26.93 6.18
CA SER A 109 -9.34 27.97 7.22
C SER A 109 -8.21 27.84 8.26
N LEU A 110 -7.35 26.82 8.11
CA LEU A 110 -6.22 26.53 9.01
C LEU A 110 -4.84 26.76 8.34
N SER A 111 -4.78 27.50 7.23
CA SER A 111 -3.55 27.90 6.55
C SER A 111 -3.32 29.40 6.58
#